data_AF-A0A4V1BIM9-F1
#
_entry.id   AF-A0A4V1BIM9-F1
#
_cell.length_a   1.000
_cell.length_b   1.000
_cell.length_c   1.000
_cell.angle_alpha   90.00
_cell.angle_beta   90.00
_cell.angle_gamma   90.00
#
_symmetry.space_group_name_H-M   'P 1'
#
loop_
_entity.id
_entity.type
_entity.pdbx_description
1 polymer ?
#
loop_
_entity_poly.entity_id
_entity_poly.type
_entity_poly.pdbx_seq_one_letter_code
_entity_poly.pdbx_strand_id
1 'polypeptide(L)'
;MVDRIAQLQQLERIARLRAERELKSFAAFNAHMIRARQHADGLRMALAQSYDSTAPLTLPEARLANAQAGRAARELRHADQELQRLAPKFEVARQQAAREFGRAEVLAGLRQDMVQRRGQGGG
;
A
#
# COMPACT_ATOMS: atom_id res chain seq x y z
N MET A 1 -37.56 -0.32 19.01
CA MET A 1 -36.26 -1.05 19.05
C MET A 1 -35.88 -1.67 17.70
N VAL A 2 -36.83 -2.28 16.96
CA VAL A 2 -36.65 -2.76 15.57
C VAL A 2 -36.05 -1.69 14.63
N ASP A 3 -36.51 -0.45 14.80
CA ASP A 3 -36.06 0.70 14.01
C ASP A 3 -34.55 0.99 14.13
N ARG A 4 -33.95 0.79 15.32
CA ARG A 4 -32.51 1.01 15.52
C ARG A 4 -31.66 -0.07 14.85
N ILE A 5 -32.13 -1.32 14.83
CA ILE A 5 -31.42 -2.42 14.14
C ILE A 5 -31.44 -2.17 12.63
N ALA A 6 -32.59 -1.73 12.09
CA ALA A 6 -32.71 -1.36 10.68
C ALA A 6 -31.82 -0.15 10.32
N GLN A 7 -31.77 0.87 11.17
CA GLN A 7 -30.87 2.02 11.01
C GLN A 7 -29.39 1.60 11.03
N LEU A 8 -28.98 0.74 11.97
CA LEU A 8 -27.61 0.21 11.99
C LEU A 8 -27.28 -0.60 10.75
N GLN A 9 -28.21 -1.42 10.27
CA GLN A 9 -28.02 -2.18 9.02
C GLN A 9 -27.82 -1.25 7.82
N GLN A 10 -28.57 -0.14 7.75
CA GLN A 10 -28.40 0.86 6.70
C GLN A 10 -27.03 1.54 6.79
N LEU A 11 -26.62 1.95 8.01
CA LEU A 11 -25.31 2.57 8.24
C LEU A 11 -24.15 1.62 7.94
N GLU A 12 -24.25 0.36 8.36
CA GLU A 12 -23.27 -0.70 8.05
C GLU A 12 -23.12 -0.83 6.54
N ARG A 13 -24.24 -0.92 5.80
CA ARG A 13 -24.20 -1.07 4.34
C ARG A 13 -23.51 0.11 3.65
N ILE A 14 -23.78 1.34 4.09
CA ILE A 14 -23.10 2.53 3.58
C ILE A 14 -21.60 2.52 3.93
N ALA A 15 -21.26 2.19 5.17
CA ALA A 15 -19.87 2.12 5.61
C ALA A 15 -19.09 1.04 4.86
N ARG A 16 -19.71 -0.11 4.56
CA ARG A 16 -19.12 -1.20 3.77
C ARG A 16 -18.77 -0.74 2.36
N LEU A 17 -19.69 -0.06 1.68
CA LEU A 17 -19.44 0.47 0.34
C LEU A 17 -18.30 1.51 0.32
N ARG A 18 -18.21 2.36 1.36
CA ARG A 18 -17.10 3.31 1.52
C ARG A 18 -15.78 2.58 1.76
N ALA A 19 -15.75 1.62 2.68
CA ALA A 19 -14.58 0.81 2.96
C ALA A 19 -14.07 0.10 1.71
N GLU A 20 -14.96 -0.55 0.95
CA GLU A 20 -14.60 -1.23 -0.29
C GLU A 20 -13.98 -0.27 -1.33
N ARG A 21 -14.54 0.93 -1.47
CA ARG A 21 -13.99 1.96 -2.36
C ARG A 21 -12.59 2.38 -1.95
N GLU A 22 -12.39 2.71 -0.67
CA GLU A 22 -11.08 3.14 -0.16
C GLU A 22 -10.05 2.00 -0.24
N LEU A 23 -10.44 0.76 0.07
CA LEU A 23 -9.56 -0.40 -0.05
C LEU A 23 -9.15 -0.65 -1.50
N LYS A 24 -10.06 -0.50 -2.48
CA LYS A 24 -9.71 -0.59 -3.91
C LYS A 24 -8.73 0.49 -4.34
N SER A 25 -8.97 1.74 -3.91
CA SER A 25 -8.06 2.85 -4.19
C SER A 25 -6.67 2.61 -3.59
N PHE A 26 -6.63 2.19 -2.32
CA PHE A 26 -5.39 1.85 -1.63
C PHE A 26 -4.66 0.67 -2.29
N ALA A 27 -5.38 -0.38 -2.72
CA ALA A 27 -4.77 -1.52 -3.40
C ALA A 27 -4.06 -1.12 -4.71
N ALA A 28 -4.67 -0.23 -5.50
CA ALA A 28 -4.05 0.30 -6.71
C ALA A 28 -2.78 1.10 -6.38
N PHE A 29 -2.83 1.95 -5.36
CA PHE A 29 -1.66 2.70 -4.92
C PHE A 29 -0.57 1.77 -4.35
N ASN A 30 -0.94 0.74 -3.60
CA ASN A 30 0.00 -0.26 -3.09
C ASN A 30 0.71 -1.01 -4.22
N ALA A 31 -0.01 -1.39 -5.29
CA ALA A 31 0.60 -1.97 -6.47
C ALA A 31 1.63 -1.04 -7.11
N HIS A 32 1.33 0.27 -7.20
CA HIS A 32 2.28 1.27 -7.68
C HIS A 32 3.52 1.36 -6.77
N MET A 33 3.32 1.43 -5.45
CA MET A 33 4.39 1.51 -4.46
C MET A 33 5.31 0.27 -4.53
N ILE A 34 4.75 -0.93 -4.66
CA ILE A 34 5.51 -2.17 -4.81
C ILE A 34 6.39 -2.11 -6.07
N ARG A 35 5.84 -1.69 -7.21
CA ARG A 35 6.61 -1.56 -8.46
C ARG A 35 7.74 -0.54 -8.34
N ALA A 36 7.48 0.62 -7.72
CA ALA A 36 8.49 1.65 -7.51
C ALA A 36 9.65 1.15 -6.63
N ARG A 37 9.34 0.37 -5.58
CA ARG A 37 10.36 -0.26 -4.72
C ARG A 37 11.18 -1.31 -5.47
N GLN A 38 10.50 -2.21 -6.20
CA GLN A 38 11.17 -3.22 -7.02
C GLN A 38 12.09 -2.60 -8.06
N HIS A 39 11.69 -1.48 -8.66
CA HIS A 39 12.54 -0.74 -9.59
C HIS A 39 13.80 -0.19 -8.92
N ALA A 40 13.65 0.49 -7.77
CA ALA A 40 14.80 0.99 -7.01
C ALA A 40 15.74 -0.14 -6.56
N ASP A 41 15.19 -1.26 -6.09
CA ASP A 41 15.97 -2.42 -5.66
C ASP A 41 16.73 -3.06 -6.84
N GLY A 42 16.10 -3.18 -8.01
CA GLY A 42 16.77 -3.64 -9.23
C GLY A 42 17.94 -2.75 -9.63
N LEU A 43 17.80 -1.42 -9.51
CA LEU A 43 18.88 -0.47 -9.78
C LEU A 43 20.01 -0.57 -8.76
N ARG A 44 19.69 -0.77 -7.47
CA ARG A 44 20.69 -1.02 -6.42
C ARG A 44 21.49 -2.30 -6.69
N MET A 45 20.81 -3.37 -7.08
CA MET A 45 21.46 -4.63 -7.44
C MET A 45 22.37 -4.48 -8.67
N ALA A 46 21.91 -3.79 -9.71
CA ALA A 46 22.72 -3.53 -10.89
C ALA A 46 23.98 -2.70 -10.57
N LEU A 47 23.85 -1.72 -9.67
CA LEU A 47 24.97 -0.91 -9.20
C LEU A 47 25.96 -1.76 -8.38
N ALA A 48 25.47 -2.54 -7.41
CA ALA A 48 26.29 -3.43 -6.59
C ALA A 48 27.06 -4.44 -7.45
N GLN A 49 26.37 -5.10 -8.39
CA GLN A 49 26.99 -6.05 -9.32
C GLN A 49 28.12 -5.42 -10.16
N SER A 50 27.98 -4.14 -10.50
CA SER A 50 29.01 -3.41 -11.26
C SER A 50 30.27 -3.14 -10.43
N TYR A 51 30.12 -2.92 -9.11
CA TYR A 51 31.23 -2.67 -8.19
C TYR A 51 31.85 -3.96 -7.62
N ASP A 52 31.05 -5.00 -7.42
CA ASP A 52 31.51 -6.28 -6.87
C ASP A 52 32.18 -7.17 -7.94
N SER A 53 32.11 -6.78 -9.22
CA SER A 53 32.76 -7.50 -10.31
C SER A 53 34.28 -7.42 -10.19
N THR A 54 34.92 -8.54 -9.85
CA THR A 54 36.39 -8.68 -9.81
C THR A 54 36.97 -9.22 -11.12
N ALA A 55 36.17 -9.29 -12.18
CA ALA A 55 36.64 -9.79 -13.47
C ALA A 55 37.71 -8.86 -14.05
N PRO A 56 38.81 -9.38 -14.62
CA PRO A 56 39.78 -8.55 -15.31
C PRO A 56 39.11 -7.94 -16.54
N LEU A 57 38.98 -6.62 -16.55
CA LEU A 57 38.39 -5.86 -17.66
C LEU A 57 39.51 -5.22 -18.49
N THR A 58 39.36 -5.29 -19.81
CA THR A 58 40.08 -4.40 -20.72
C THR A 58 39.61 -2.96 -20.54
N LEU A 59 40.40 -1.99 -20.99
CA LEU A 59 40.03 -0.57 -20.88
C LEU A 59 38.65 -0.23 -21.53
N PRO A 60 38.30 -0.73 -22.73
CA PRO A 60 36.97 -0.52 -23.29
C PRO A 60 35.84 -1.11 -22.41
N GLU A 61 36.03 -2.30 -21.85
CA GLU A 61 35.04 -2.94 -20.98
C GLU A 61 34.87 -2.17 -19.66
N ALA A 62 35.96 -1.68 -19.07
CA ALA A 62 35.92 -0.84 -17.87
C ALA A 62 35.17 0.48 -18.11
N ARG A 63 35.36 1.12 -19.28
CA ARG A 63 34.61 2.34 -19.65
C ARG A 63 33.11 2.06 -19.79
N LEU A 64 32.76 0.94 -20.41
CA LEU A 64 31.36 0.52 -20.57
C LEU A 64 30.70 0.25 -19.21
N ALA A 65 31.37 -0.51 -18.34
CA ALA A 65 30.89 -0.80 -16.99
C ALA A 65 30.67 0.49 -16.18
N ASN A 66 31.63 1.43 -16.23
CA ASN A 66 31.50 2.72 -15.56
C ASN A 66 30.34 3.56 -16.11
N ALA A 67 30.10 3.55 -17.42
CA ALA A 67 28.97 4.24 -18.03
C ALA A 67 27.62 3.66 -17.57
N GLN A 68 27.53 2.33 -17.50
CA GLN A 68 26.35 1.62 -17.00
C GLN A 68 26.10 1.90 -15.50
N ALA A 69 27.14 1.80 -14.67
CA ALA A 69 27.06 2.14 -13.25
C ALA A 69 26.65 3.60 -13.03
N GLY A 70 27.24 4.54 -13.79
CA GLY A 70 26.89 5.96 -13.71
C GLY A 70 25.44 6.24 -14.12
N ARG A 71 24.91 5.51 -15.11
CA ARG A 71 23.50 5.57 -15.48
C ARG A 71 22.61 5.03 -14.37
N ALA A 72 22.88 3.83 -13.86
CA ALA A 72 22.12 3.20 -12.79
C ALA A 72 22.10 4.06 -11.52
N ALA A 73 23.21 4.69 -11.17
CA ALA A 73 23.30 5.61 -10.02
C ALA A 73 22.41 6.86 -10.18
N ARG A 74 22.30 7.42 -11.39
CA ARG A 74 21.41 8.55 -11.65
C ARG A 74 19.94 8.13 -11.58
N GLU A 75 19.61 7.01 -12.22
CA GLU A 75 18.25 6.46 -12.20
C GLU A 75 17.83 6.10 -10.77
N LEU A 76 18.73 5.51 -9.97
CA LEU A 76 18.47 5.17 -8.57
C LEU A 76 18.14 6.41 -7.74
N ARG A 77 18.91 7.51 -7.90
CA ARG A 77 18.61 8.77 -7.22
C ARG A 77 17.22 9.31 -7.57
N HIS A 78 16.78 9.17 -8.81
CA HIS A 78 15.42 9.56 -9.21
C HIS A 78 14.36 8.65 -8.60
N ALA A 79 14.57 7.33 -8.61
CA ALA A 79 13.66 6.36 -8.01
C ALA A 79 13.53 6.58 -6.49
N ASP A 80 14.64 6.84 -5.79
CA ASP A 80 14.64 7.14 -4.35
C ASP A 80 13.87 8.45 -4.05
N GLN A 81 14.05 9.49 -4.86
CA GLN A 81 13.28 10.74 -4.73
C GLN A 81 11.77 10.53 -4.96
N GLU A 82 11.42 9.69 -5.94
CA GLU A 82 10.02 9.32 -6.18
C GLU A 82 9.43 8.59 -4.98
N LEU A 83 10.13 7.59 -4.43
CA LEU A 83 9.71 6.87 -3.23
C LEU A 83 9.53 7.79 -2.04
N GLN A 84 10.45 8.74 -1.82
CA GLN A 84 10.35 9.74 -0.76
C GLN A 84 9.09 10.62 -0.92
N ARG A 85 8.74 10.98 -2.16
CA ARG A 85 7.53 11.78 -2.45
C ARG A 85 6.24 10.96 -2.29
N LEU A 86 6.28 9.67 -2.62
CA LEU A 86 5.11 8.79 -2.55
C LEU A 86 4.81 8.29 -1.14
N ALA A 87 5.84 8.08 -0.31
CA ALA A 87 5.72 7.53 1.04
C ALA A 87 4.66 8.24 1.92
N PRO A 88 4.64 9.58 2.07
CA PRO A 88 3.64 10.23 2.92
C PRO A 88 2.22 10.05 2.37
N LYS A 89 2.03 10.13 1.05
CA LYS A 89 0.73 9.94 0.41
C LYS A 89 0.23 8.52 0.58
N PHE A 90 1.14 7.55 0.51
CA PHE A 90 0.82 6.14 0.73
C PHE A 90 0.33 5.88 2.15
N GLU A 91 1.01 6.44 3.16
CA GLU A 91 0.57 6.28 4.55
C GLU A 91 -0.78 6.95 4.81
N VAL A 92 -1.03 8.12 4.21
CA VAL A 92 -2.35 8.77 4.29
C VAL A 92 -3.44 7.88 3.68
N ALA A 93 -3.22 7.35 2.47
CA ALA A 93 -4.17 6.46 1.81
C ALA A 93 -4.40 5.16 2.62
N ARG A 94 -3.33 4.60 3.19
CA ARG A 94 -3.40 3.43 4.07
C ARG A 94 -4.26 3.69 5.29
N GLN A 95 -4.04 4.82 5.97
CA GLN A 95 -4.79 5.21 7.17
C GLN A 95 -6.27 5.46 6.84
N GLN A 96 -6.56 6.11 5.71
CA GLN A 96 -7.93 6.35 5.25
C GLN A 96 -8.67 5.03 5.00
N ALA A 97 -8.05 4.12 4.25
CA ALA A 97 -8.64 2.80 3.99
C ALA A 97 -8.85 1.98 5.28
N ALA A 98 -7.86 1.99 6.17
CA ALA A 98 -7.97 1.31 7.47
C ALA A 98 -9.10 1.90 8.34
N ARG A 99 -9.27 3.22 8.33
CA ARG A 99 -10.32 3.91 9.09
C ARG A 99 -11.71 3.58 8.60
N GLU A 100 -11.95 3.64 7.28
CA GLU A 100 -13.28 3.32 6.73
C GLU A 100 -13.60 1.83 6.90
N PHE A 101 -12.61 0.95 6.74
CA PHE A 101 -12.76 -0.47 7.07
C PHE A 101 -13.14 -0.68 8.54
N GLY A 102 -12.37 -0.11 9.48
CA GLY A 102 -12.65 -0.21 10.91
C GLY A 102 -14.03 0.33 11.28
N ARG A 103 -14.47 1.42 10.65
CA ARG A 103 -15.83 1.96 10.83
C ARG A 103 -16.91 0.96 10.40
N ALA A 104 -16.73 0.29 9.27
CA ALA A 104 -17.66 -0.74 8.80
C ALA A 104 -17.72 -1.92 9.77
N GLU A 105 -16.57 -2.37 10.27
CA GLU A 105 -16.49 -3.49 11.23
C GLU A 105 -17.15 -3.14 12.58
N VAL A 106 -16.96 -1.91 13.09
CA VAL A 106 -17.63 -1.46 14.31
C VAL A 106 -19.16 -1.46 14.15
N LEU A 107 -19.68 -0.98 13.02
CA LEU A 107 -21.13 -0.97 12.77
C LEU A 107 -21.71 -2.38 12.67
N ALA A 108 -20.97 -3.32 12.04
CA ALA A 108 -21.35 -4.72 11.97
C ALA A 108 -21.40 -5.35 13.38
N GLY A 109 -20.39 -5.12 14.21
CA GLY A 109 -20.36 -5.59 15.60
C GLY A 109 -21.51 -5.02 16.43
N LEU A 110 -21.74 -3.71 16.38
CA LEU A 110 -22.87 -3.07 17.07
C LEU A 110 -24.23 -3.64 16.65
N ARG A 111 -24.41 -3.94 15.36
CA ARG A 111 -25.64 -4.57 14.88
C ARG A 111 -25.79 -5.98 15.44
N GLN A 112 -24.73 -6.78 15.43
CA GLN A 112 -24.74 -8.14 15.97
C GLN A 112 -25.07 -8.14 17.46
N ASP A 113 -24.43 -7.28 18.25
CA ASP A 113 -24.68 -7.13 19.68
C ASP A 113 -26.15 -6.77 19.97
N MET A 114 -26.75 -5.85 19.19
CA MET A 114 -28.17 -5.50 19.35
C MET A 114 -29.11 -6.66 19.00
N VAL A 115 -28.81 -7.41 17.94
CA VAL A 115 -29.62 -8.58 17.56
C VAL A 115 -29.56 -9.65 18.65
N GLN A 116 -28.38 -9.91 19.21
CA GLN A 116 -28.20 -10.87 20.31
C GLN A 116 -28.94 -10.45 21.58
N ARG A 117 -28.82 -9.18 21.99
CA ARG A 117 -29.54 -8.65 23.17
C ARG A 117 -31.06 -8.73 23.04
N ARG A 118 -31.59 -8.51 21.83
CA ARG A 118 -33.03 -8.69 21.56
C ARG A 118 -33.47 -10.16 21.68
N GLY A 119 -32.63 -11.10 21.26
CA GLY A 119 -32.93 -12.53 21.38
C GLY A 119 -32.91 -13.05 22.83
N GLN A 120 -32.12 -12.43 23.72
CA GLN A 120 -32.01 -12.84 25.12
C GLN A 120 -33.05 -12.21 26.06
N GLY A 121 -33.63 -11.05 25.69
CA GLY A 121 -34.65 -10.36 26.50
C GLY A 121 -36.11 -10.69 26.16
N GLY A 122 -36.35 -11.74 25.38
CA GLY A 122 -37.69 -12.15 24.92
C GLY A 122 -38.14 -13.54 25.41
N GLY A 123 -37.51 -14.06 26.48
CA GLY A 123 -37.87 -15.31 27.15
C GLY A 123 -38.50 -15.07 28.51
#